data_AF-A0A2G9HNJ9-F1
#
_entry.id   AF-A0A2G9HNJ9-F1
#
_cell.length_a   1.000
_cell.length_b   1.000
_cell.length_c   1.000
_cell.angle_alpha   90.00
_cell.angle_beta   90.00
_cell.angle_gamma   90.00
#
_symmetry.space_group_name_H-M   'P 1'
#
loop_
_entity.id
_entity.type
_entity.pdbx_description
1 polymer ?
#
loop_
_entity_poly.entity_id
_entity_poly.type
_entity_poly.pdbx_seq_one_letter_code
_entity_poly.pdbx_strand_id
1 'polypeptide(L)'
;MSPFSLSGNSGVPPPAVPCYSYSRQFQYRNCCLKIEAFASVSASFSSPKVVVTRERGKNVKLIGALANHGIDCLELPLIQHSRLPDFDKLSSVLSSTSFDWIIITSPEAGVVFLDAWKNAGTPKVRVGVVGDGTARVFEKIVPSAKQNLNMAFIPSKATARVLAAELPNCGNSRCTVLYPASARASNDIEDGLTKRGFEVTRLNSYTTAPVSHVDQMVLERALVAPVIAVASPSAIRAWVSLIPESQKWDNATACIGETTALAAKKLGLRNVYFPEHPSLEGWVDSIIEALQVHNQLQKV
;
A
#
# COMPACT_ATOMS: atom_id res chain seq x y z
N MET A 1 25.33 48.16 -36.15
CA MET A 1 25.94 47.25 -37.14
C MET A 1 25.28 45.90 -36.98
N SER A 2 24.58 45.46 -38.02
CA SER A 2 23.85 44.18 -38.10
C SER A 2 24.76 43.00 -37.78
N PRO A 3 24.18 41.85 -37.43
CA PRO A 3 24.44 40.73 -38.32
C PRO A 3 23.26 39.74 -38.52
N PHE A 4 23.36 39.05 -39.66
CA PHE A 4 22.78 37.75 -40.04
C PHE A 4 21.27 37.60 -40.31
N SER A 5 21.02 37.62 -41.62
CA SER A 5 19.99 36.94 -42.39
C SER A 5 19.98 35.41 -42.15
N LEU A 6 18.81 34.79 -42.06
CA LEU A 6 18.57 33.39 -42.47
C LEU A 6 17.14 33.24 -43.03
N SER A 7 17.12 33.04 -44.35
CA SER A 7 16.18 32.31 -45.21
C SER A 7 15.02 31.55 -44.57
N GLY A 8 13.82 31.84 -45.08
CA GLY A 8 12.64 31.01 -44.92
C GLY A 8 12.75 29.69 -45.69
N ASN A 9 12.05 28.67 -45.18
CA ASN A 9 11.74 27.47 -45.93
C ASN A 9 10.25 27.17 -45.80
N SER A 10 9.60 27.17 -46.95
CA SER A 10 8.18 26.94 -47.20
C SER A 10 7.77 25.50 -46.89
N GLY A 11 6.71 25.33 -46.10
CA GLY A 11 6.08 24.05 -45.86
C GLY A 11 5.40 23.50 -47.11
N VAL A 12 5.67 22.22 -47.41
CA VAL A 12 5.01 21.43 -48.45
C VAL A 12 3.72 20.84 -47.86
N PRO A 13 2.53 21.00 -48.48
CA PRO A 13 1.31 20.34 -48.03
C PRO A 13 1.19 18.91 -48.60
N PRO A 14 0.55 17.97 -47.89
CA PRO A 14 0.33 16.61 -48.41
C PRO A 14 -0.79 16.57 -49.47
N PRO A 15 -0.76 15.59 -50.40
CA PRO A 15 -1.70 15.54 -51.52
C PRO A 15 -3.09 15.00 -51.11
N ALA A 16 -4.11 15.53 -51.81
CA ALA A 16 -5.52 15.19 -51.67
C ALA A 16 -5.84 13.79 -52.22
N VAL A 17 -6.71 13.06 -51.51
CA VAL A 17 -7.28 11.77 -51.96
C VAL A 17 -8.68 12.04 -52.54
N PRO A 18 -9.03 11.48 -53.72
CA PRO A 18 -10.28 11.84 -54.40
C PRO A 18 -11.51 11.17 -53.78
N CYS A 19 -12.57 11.96 -53.72
CA CYS A 19 -13.93 11.57 -53.39
C CYS A 19 -14.56 10.83 -54.58
N TYR A 20 -15.06 9.60 -54.37
CA TYR A 20 -15.98 8.94 -55.30
C TYR A 20 -17.31 8.69 -54.60
N SER A 21 -18.30 9.44 -55.02
CA SER A 21 -19.72 9.26 -54.74
C SER A 21 -20.25 8.01 -55.44
N TYR A 22 -20.91 7.11 -54.70
CA TYR A 22 -21.88 6.18 -55.29
C TYR A 22 -23.09 6.01 -54.37
N SER A 23 -24.17 6.64 -54.79
CA SER A 23 -25.54 6.44 -54.33
C SER A 23 -26.05 5.06 -54.78
N ARG A 24 -26.61 4.26 -53.87
CA ARG A 24 -27.65 3.26 -54.19
C ARG A 24 -28.54 2.97 -52.98
N GLN A 25 -29.83 3.23 -53.19
CA GLN A 25 -30.93 2.96 -52.27
C GLN A 25 -31.27 1.45 -52.20
N PHE A 26 -31.65 1.05 -50.98
CA PHE A 26 -32.67 0.06 -50.60
C PHE A 26 -32.71 -1.32 -51.27
N GLN A 27 -32.55 -2.36 -50.44
CA GLN A 27 -33.47 -3.50 -50.42
C GLN A 27 -33.51 -4.10 -49.00
N TYR A 28 -34.68 -3.95 -48.36
CA TYR A 28 -34.99 -4.58 -47.08
C TYR A 28 -35.10 -6.10 -47.29
N ARG A 29 -34.26 -6.86 -46.59
CA ARG A 29 -34.47 -8.30 -46.37
C ARG A 29 -34.77 -8.51 -44.89
N ASN A 30 -36.01 -8.85 -44.60
CA ASN A 30 -36.46 -9.30 -43.29
C ASN A 30 -35.66 -10.54 -42.88
N CYS A 31 -34.73 -10.37 -41.93
CA CYS A 31 -34.12 -11.48 -41.23
C CYS A 31 -34.68 -11.48 -39.80
N CYS A 32 -35.63 -12.39 -39.54
CA CYS A 32 -36.10 -12.69 -38.20
C CYS A 32 -34.92 -13.24 -37.39
N LEU A 33 -34.25 -12.39 -36.62
CA LEU A 33 -33.33 -12.80 -35.57
C LEU A 33 -34.16 -13.42 -34.44
N LYS A 34 -34.09 -14.75 -34.34
CA LYS A 34 -34.52 -15.48 -33.15
C LYS A 34 -33.69 -14.96 -31.97
N ILE A 35 -34.39 -14.38 -30.98
CA ILE A 35 -33.81 -14.12 -29.67
C ILE A 35 -33.66 -15.49 -29.01
N GLU A 36 -32.46 -16.05 -29.08
CA GLU A 36 -32.09 -17.14 -28.20
C GLU A 36 -31.89 -16.54 -26.80
N ALA A 37 -32.78 -16.93 -25.89
CA ALA A 37 -32.68 -16.60 -24.49
C ALA A 37 -31.35 -17.14 -23.96
N PHE A 38 -30.39 -16.24 -23.71
CA PHE A 38 -29.24 -16.55 -22.88
C PHE A 38 -29.78 -16.94 -21.50
N ALA A 39 -29.67 -18.22 -21.17
CA ALA A 39 -29.89 -18.70 -19.83
C ALA A 39 -29.03 -17.85 -18.89
N SER A 40 -29.69 -17.05 -18.07
CA SER A 40 -29.05 -16.31 -16.99
C SER A 40 -28.44 -17.36 -16.06
N VAL A 41 -27.13 -17.56 -16.17
CA VAL A 41 -26.38 -18.13 -15.06
C VAL A 41 -26.49 -17.09 -13.96
N SER A 42 -27.48 -17.26 -13.08
CA SER A 42 -27.51 -16.58 -11.80
C SER A 42 -26.32 -17.10 -11.02
N ALA A 43 -25.15 -16.50 -11.24
CA ALA A 43 -24.10 -16.54 -10.26
C ALA A 43 -24.72 -15.92 -9.01
N SER A 44 -25.13 -16.79 -8.08
CA SER A 44 -25.45 -16.38 -6.72
C SER A 44 -24.16 -15.78 -6.17
N PHE A 45 -23.99 -14.47 -6.33
CA PHE A 45 -22.92 -13.76 -5.65
C PHE A 45 -23.30 -13.81 -4.17
N SER A 46 -22.76 -14.80 -3.46
CA SER A 46 -22.82 -14.80 -2.01
C SER A 46 -22.25 -13.47 -1.52
N SER A 47 -22.97 -12.81 -0.60
CA SER A 47 -22.46 -11.60 0.03
C SER A 47 -21.12 -11.92 0.70
N PRO A 48 -20.09 -11.07 0.52
CA PRO A 48 -18.77 -11.35 1.05
C PRO A 48 -18.83 -11.40 2.58
N LYS A 49 -18.15 -12.38 3.18
CA LYS A 49 -18.10 -12.52 4.64
C LYS A 49 -17.14 -11.50 5.27
N VAL A 50 -16.07 -11.18 4.56
CA VAL A 50 -15.00 -10.32 5.05
C VAL A 50 -14.61 -9.32 3.98
N VAL A 51 -14.47 -8.04 4.35
CA VAL A 51 -13.89 -6.99 3.50
C VAL A 51 -12.47 -6.72 3.96
N VAL A 52 -11.49 -6.82 3.07
CA VAL A 52 -10.08 -6.55 3.39
C VAL A 52 -9.67 -5.19 2.85
N THR A 53 -9.10 -4.33 3.71
CA THR A 53 -9.03 -2.88 3.42
C THR A 53 -7.64 -2.31 3.18
N ARG A 54 -6.59 -3.15 3.17
CA ARG A 54 -5.21 -2.67 2.99
C ARG A 54 -4.98 -2.17 1.57
N GLU A 55 -3.82 -1.56 1.36
CA GLU A 55 -3.37 -1.14 0.03
C GLU A 55 -3.49 -2.27 -0.99
N ARG A 56 -3.79 -1.90 -2.24
CA ARG A 56 -3.97 -2.85 -3.35
C ARG A 56 -2.78 -3.81 -3.44
N GLY A 57 -3.07 -5.11 -3.49
CA GLY A 57 -2.05 -6.15 -3.60
C GLY A 57 -1.33 -6.51 -2.30
N LYS A 58 -1.60 -5.81 -1.18
CA LYS A 58 -1.04 -6.16 0.14
C LYS A 58 -1.95 -7.13 0.93
N ASN A 59 -3.16 -7.42 0.44
CA ASN A 59 -4.11 -8.33 1.10
C ASN A 59 -3.91 -9.81 0.74
N VAL A 60 -3.08 -10.15 -0.26
CA VAL A 60 -2.94 -11.51 -0.80
C VAL A 60 -2.71 -12.58 0.27
N LYS A 61 -1.83 -12.32 1.26
CA LYS A 61 -1.55 -13.28 2.33
C LYS A 61 -2.74 -13.50 3.26
N LEU A 62 -3.48 -12.44 3.58
CA LEU A 62 -4.67 -12.52 4.42
C LEU A 62 -5.80 -13.26 3.70
N ILE A 63 -6.04 -12.91 2.43
CA ILE A 63 -7.04 -13.57 1.59
C ILE A 63 -6.72 -15.07 1.48
N GLY A 64 -5.46 -15.43 1.20
CA GLY A 64 -5.05 -16.84 1.13
C GLY A 64 -5.22 -17.58 2.45
N ALA A 65 -4.88 -16.94 3.58
CA ALA A 65 -5.08 -17.55 4.90
C ALA A 65 -6.58 -17.78 5.20
N LEU A 66 -7.44 -16.80 4.93
CA LEU A 66 -8.88 -16.91 5.13
C LEU A 66 -9.53 -17.93 4.18
N ALA A 67 -9.05 -18.04 2.93
CA ALA A 67 -9.50 -19.03 1.98
C ALA A 67 -9.27 -20.47 2.47
N ASN A 68 -8.19 -20.74 3.21
CA ASN A 68 -7.94 -22.04 3.84
C ASN A 68 -9.01 -22.42 4.89
N HIS A 69 -9.76 -21.43 5.39
CA HIS A 69 -10.90 -21.62 6.29
C HIS A 69 -12.26 -21.53 5.56
N GLY A 70 -12.28 -21.53 4.22
CA GLY A 70 -13.51 -21.41 3.43
C GLY A 70 -14.20 -20.04 3.57
N ILE A 71 -13.42 -18.99 3.83
CA ILE A 71 -13.91 -17.61 4.01
C ILE A 71 -13.58 -16.79 2.77
N ASP A 72 -14.64 -16.42 2.03
CA ASP A 72 -14.52 -15.53 0.87
C ASP A 72 -14.37 -14.06 1.31
N CYS A 73 -13.42 -13.39 0.67
CA CYS A 73 -13.07 -12.00 0.96
C CYS A 73 -13.40 -11.07 -0.21
N LEU A 74 -13.93 -9.89 0.08
CA LEU A 74 -14.00 -8.76 -0.84
C LEU A 74 -12.80 -7.84 -0.61
N GLU A 75 -11.96 -7.64 -1.63
CA GLU A 75 -10.89 -6.64 -1.54
C GLU A 75 -11.45 -5.25 -1.83
N LEU A 76 -11.34 -4.34 -0.86
CA LEU A 76 -11.70 -2.92 -0.98
C LEU A 76 -10.56 -2.07 -0.42
N PRO A 77 -9.52 -1.78 -1.21
CA PRO A 77 -8.39 -0.99 -0.73
C PRO A 77 -8.84 0.42 -0.34
N LEU A 78 -8.61 0.82 0.91
CA LEU A 78 -9.04 2.13 1.42
C LEU A 78 -7.90 3.14 1.54
N ILE A 79 -6.67 2.65 1.51
CA ILE A 79 -5.47 3.45 1.64
C ILE A 79 -4.47 3.10 0.54
N GLN A 80 -3.57 4.05 0.27
CA GLN A 80 -2.48 3.91 -0.66
C GLN A 80 -1.25 4.68 -0.16
N HIS A 81 -0.09 4.28 -0.65
CA HIS A 81 1.12 5.05 -0.45
C HIS A 81 1.26 6.07 -1.59
N SER A 82 1.30 7.35 -1.22
CA SER A 82 1.52 8.45 -2.14
C SER A 82 2.96 8.93 -2.02
N ARG A 83 3.61 9.15 -3.16
CA ARG A 83 4.97 9.70 -3.22
C ARG A 83 4.98 11.14 -2.72
N LEU A 84 6.07 11.53 -2.09
CA LEU A 84 6.35 12.90 -1.66
C LEU A 84 7.62 13.42 -2.36
N PRO A 85 7.91 14.73 -2.33
CA PRO A 85 9.06 15.29 -3.05
C PRO A 85 10.42 14.67 -2.70
N ASP A 86 10.59 14.15 -1.48
CA ASP A 86 11.84 13.48 -1.09
C ASP A 86 11.99 12.08 -1.72
N PHE A 87 10.93 11.52 -2.31
CA PHE A 87 11.00 10.26 -3.08
C PHE A 87 12.03 10.36 -4.20
N ASP A 88 11.92 11.42 -5.00
CA ASP A 88 12.75 11.61 -6.19
C ASP A 88 14.20 11.96 -5.83
N LYS A 89 14.42 12.53 -4.63
CA LYS A 89 15.76 12.83 -4.10
C LYS A 89 16.51 11.59 -3.61
N LEU A 90 15.79 10.52 -3.24
CA LEU A 90 16.40 9.39 -2.56
C LEU A 90 17.49 8.72 -3.41
N SER A 91 17.25 8.58 -4.72
CA SER A 91 18.22 7.98 -5.64
C SER A 91 19.47 8.88 -5.82
N SER A 92 19.28 10.18 -6.00
CA SER A 92 20.41 11.11 -6.13
C SER A 92 21.26 11.13 -4.87
N VAL A 93 20.63 11.18 -3.69
CA VAL A 93 21.32 11.15 -2.38
C VAL A 93 22.13 9.87 -2.22
N LEU A 94 21.58 8.72 -2.60
CA LEU A 94 22.29 7.44 -2.57
C LEU A 94 23.47 7.38 -3.56
N SER A 95 23.39 8.09 -4.68
CA SER A 95 24.46 8.13 -5.69
C SER A 95 25.60 9.10 -5.33
N SER A 96 25.28 10.21 -4.64
CA SER A 96 26.24 11.27 -4.35
C SER A 96 26.90 11.16 -2.98
N THR A 97 26.28 10.44 -2.04
CA THR A 97 26.66 10.47 -0.63
C THR A 97 26.69 9.06 -0.06
N SER A 98 27.82 8.69 0.53
CA SER A 98 27.93 7.47 1.33
C SER A 98 27.41 7.71 2.74
N PHE A 99 26.57 6.81 3.23
CA PHE A 99 26.11 6.78 4.61
C PHE A 99 26.65 5.55 5.32
N ASP A 100 26.98 5.68 6.60
CA ASP A 100 27.41 4.53 7.39
C ASP A 100 26.26 3.55 7.66
N TRP A 101 25.03 4.06 7.71
CA TRP A 101 23.82 3.28 7.86
C TRP A 101 22.68 3.79 6.99
N ILE A 102 21.92 2.84 6.44
CA ILE A 102 20.56 3.05 5.94
C ILE A 102 19.59 2.39 6.92
N ILE A 103 18.65 3.16 7.47
CA ILE A 103 17.65 2.62 8.41
C ILE A 103 16.30 2.47 7.74
N ILE A 104 15.72 1.27 7.83
CA ILE A 104 14.43 0.95 7.21
C ILE A 104 13.45 0.44 8.27
N THR A 105 12.41 1.22 8.52
CA THR A 105 11.46 0.97 9.63
C THR A 105 10.13 0.35 9.20
N SER A 106 9.96 0.03 7.92
CA SER A 106 8.75 -0.63 7.45
C SER A 106 9.00 -1.38 6.14
N PRO A 107 8.16 -2.38 5.80
CA PRO A 107 8.25 -3.05 4.51
C PRO A 107 8.12 -2.09 3.34
N GLU A 108 7.26 -1.08 3.44
CA GLU A 108 7.08 -0.09 2.38
C GLU A 108 8.32 0.81 2.21
N ALA A 109 8.92 1.27 3.31
CA ALA A 109 10.20 2.00 3.23
C ALA A 109 11.28 1.14 2.55
N GLY A 110 11.28 -0.18 2.78
CA GLY A 110 12.18 -1.11 2.08
C GLY A 110 11.93 -1.17 0.58
N VAL A 111 10.68 -1.19 0.13
CA VAL A 111 10.33 -1.15 -1.30
C VAL A 111 10.78 0.17 -1.93
N VAL A 112 10.48 1.31 -1.30
CA VAL A 112 10.87 2.64 -1.76
C VAL A 112 12.40 2.77 -1.84
N PHE A 113 13.10 2.30 -0.80
CA PHE A 113 14.55 2.29 -0.77
C PHE A 113 15.14 1.43 -1.89
N LEU A 114 14.64 0.21 -2.10
CA LEU A 114 15.17 -0.69 -3.13
C LEU A 114 15.00 -0.14 -4.55
N ASP A 115 13.89 0.54 -4.82
CA ASP A 115 13.69 1.23 -6.10
C ASP A 115 14.76 2.33 -6.29
N ALA A 116 14.91 3.22 -5.32
CA ALA A 116 15.89 4.29 -5.37
C ALA A 116 17.34 3.80 -5.41
N TRP A 117 17.66 2.73 -4.68
CA TRP A 117 18.99 2.11 -4.62
C TRP A 117 19.37 1.47 -5.96
N LYS A 118 18.43 0.83 -6.65
CA LYS A 118 18.66 0.33 -8.02
C LYS A 118 18.89 1.49 -8.99
N ASN A 119 18.07 2.55 -8.91
CA ASN A 119 18.21 3.74 -9.74
C ASN A 119 19.53 4.49 -9.48
N ALA A 120 20.07 4.39 -8.26
CA ALA A 120 21.37 4.95 -7.89
C ALA A 120 22.58 4.10 -8.34
N GLY A 121 22.36 3.01 -9.08
CA GLY A 121 23.43 2.13 -9.55
C GLY A 121 23.86 1.06 -8.55
N THR A 122 23.04 0.75 -7.55
CA THR A 122 23.30 -0.28 -6.51
C THR A 122 24.59 -0.06 -5.69
N PRO A 123 24.78 1.13 -5.08
CA PRO A 123 25.95 1.43 -4.26
C PRO A 123 26.09 0.47 -3.07
N LYS A 124 27.31 0.29 -2.57
CA LYS A 124 27.56 -0.53 -1.36
C LYS A 124 26.96 0.17 -0.14
N VAL A 125 26.04 -0.50 0.55
CA VAL A 125 25.31 0.05 1.69
C VAL A 125 25.25 -0.95 2.85
N ARG A 126 25.22 -0.40 4.07
CA ARG A 126 24.96 -1.14 5.31
C ARG A 126 23.57 -0.78 5.81
N VAL A 127 22.72 -1.78 5.99
CA VAL A 127 21.29 -1.60 6.26
C VAL A 127 20.94 -2.15 7.65
N GLY A 128 20.24 -1.34 8.44
CA GLY A 128 19.57 -1.74 9.67
C GLY A 128 18.06 -1.75 9.45
N VAL A 129 17.37 -2.82 9.83
CA VAL A 129 15.91 -2.91 9.68
C VAL A 129 15.24 -3.11 11.02
N VAL A 130 14.02 -2.58 11.16
CA VAL A 130 13.30 -2.66 12.44
C VAL A 130 12.92 -4.08 12.85
N GLY A 131 12.76 -5.03 11.92
CA GLY A 131 12.37 -6.40 12.25
C GLY A 131 12.13 -7.27 11.03
N ASP A 132 11.79 -8.54 11.26
CA ASP A 132 11.72 -9.60 10.24
C ASP A 132 10.74 -9.29 9.11
N GLY A 133 9.59 -8.69 9.43
CA GLY A 133 8.61 -8.27 8.41
C GLY A 133 9.20 -7.33 7.36
N THR A 134 10.11 -6.45 7.79
CA THR A 134 10.83 -5.52 6.94
C THR A 134 12.00 -6.21 6.24
N ALA A 135 12.74 -7.08 6.96
CA ALA A 135 13.85 -7.86 6.39
C ALA A 135 13.43 -8.71 5.18
N ARG A 136 12.24 -9.32 5.24
CA ARG A 136 11.66 -10.15 4.17
C ARG A 136 11.53 -9.44 2.82
N VAL A 137 11.49 -8.10 2.79
CA VAL A 137 11.47 -7.34 1.54
C VAL A 137 12.75 -7.55 0.72
N PHE A 138 13.88 -7.76 1.41
CA PHE A 138 15.21 -7.90 0.81
C PHE A 138 15.52 -9.33 0.34
N GLU A 139 14.72 -10.33 0.74
CA GLU A 139 14.91 -11.73 0.32
C GLU A 139 14.79 -11.89 -1.21
N LYS A 140 13.92 -11.10 -1.83
CA LYS A 140 13.60 -11.12 -3.27
C LYS A 140 14.66 -10.50 -4.17
N ILE A 141 15.75 -9.98 -3.61
CA ILE A 141 16.83 -9.35 -4.38
C ILE A 141 17.68 -10.43 -5.07
N VAL A 142 18.14 -10.15 -6.29
CA VAL A 142 19.01 -11.07 -7.05
C VAL A 142 20.34 -11.27 -6.30
N PRO A 143 20.90 -12.49 -6.20
CA PRO A 143 22.11 -12.76 -5.43
C PRO A 143 23.32 -11.87 -5.77
N SER A 144 23.51 -11.51 -7.04
CA SER A 144 24.58 -10.61 -7.47
C SER A 144 24.49 -9.22 -6.85
N ALA A 145 23.27 -8.67 -6.75
CA ALA A 145 23.02 -7.37 -6.13
C ALA A 145 23.13 -7.43 -4.59
N LYS A 146 22.90 -8.60 -3.96
CA LYS A 146 23.04 -8.77 -2.50
C LYS A 146 24.46 -8.46 -2.00
N GLN A 147 25.49 -8.59 -2.83
CA GLN A 147 26.87 -8.27 -2.44
C GLN A 147 27.07 -6.79 -2.10
N ASN A 148 26.24 -5.90 -2.67
CA ASN A 148 26.29 -4.47 -2.40
C ASN A 148 25.32 -4.02 -1.30
N LEU A 149 24.52 -4.93 -0.73
CA LEU A 149 23.55 -4.61 0.31
C LEU A 149 23.77 -5.52 1.52
N ASN A 150 24.43 -4.98 2.53
CA ASN A 150 24.70 -5.70 3.77
C ASN A 150 23.60 -5.43 4.81
N MET A 151 22.70 -6.41 5.00
CA MET A 151 21.74 -6.41 6.09
C MET A 151 22.45 -6.71 7.41
N ALA A 152 22.90 -5.67 8.11
CA ALA A 152 23.87 -5.78 9.18
C ALA A 152 23.29 -5.65 10.60
N PHE A 153 22.01 -5.26 10.74
CA PHE A 153 21.41 -5.06 12.05
C PHE A 153 19.90 -5.25 12.07
N ILE A 154 19.43 -5.96 13.10
CA ILE A 154 18.02 -6.08 13.51
C ILE A 154 18.02 -5.89 15.04
N PRO A 155 17.17 -5.01 15.59
CA PRO A 155 17.09 -4.80 17.03
C PRO A 155 16.48 -6.00 17.76
N SER A 156 16.69 -6.06 19.08
CA SER A 156 16.13 -7.09 19.96
C SER A 156 14.59 -7.09 20.00
N LYS A 157 13.98 -5.93 19.77
CA LYS A 157 12.52 -5.75 19.66
C LYS A 157 12.20 -4.90 18.45
N ALA A 158 11.15 -5.28 17.72
CA ALA A 158 10.77 -4.66 16.47
C ALA A 158 10.09 -3.29 16.62
N THR A 159 10.80 -2.32 17.19
CA THR A 159 10.33 -0.95 17.40
C THR A 159 11.40 0.06 16.99
N ALA A 160 10.96 1.24 16.52
CA ALA A 160 11.86 2.33 16.16
C ALA A 160 12.75 2.75 17.34
N ARG A 161 12.17 2.86 18.54
CA ARG A 161 12.93 3.23 19.76
C ARG A 161 14.06 2.26 20.08
N VAL A 162 13.78 0.96 20.03
CA VAL A 162 14.80 -0.06 20.33
C VAL A 162 15.85 -0.10 19.23
N LEU A 163 15.46 0.03 17.95
CA LEU A 163 16.42 0.20 16.86
C LEU A 163 17.36 1.39 17.10
N ALA A 164 16.81 2.54 17.44
CA ALA A 164 17.59 3.74 17.69
C ALA A 164 18.52 3.59 18.90
N ALA A 165 18.09 2.87 19.94
CA ALA A 165 18.89 2.62 21.13
C ALA A 165 20.03 1.62 20.90
N GLU A 166 19.81 0.59 20.08
CA GLU A 166 20.72 -0.55 19.93
C GLU A 166 21.59 -0.47 18.67
N LEU A 167 21.31 0.44 17.72
CA LEU A 167 22.09 0.56 16.49
C LEU A 167 23.60 0.71 16.81
N PRO A 168 24.50 -0.13 16.23
CA PRO A 168 25.92 -0.04 16.52
C PRO A 168 26.50 1.30 16.09
N ASN A 169 27.32 1.90 16.97
CA ASN A 169 28.06 3.10 16.61
C ASN A 169 29.18 2.76 15.61
N CYS A 170 29.58 3.72 14.79
CA CYS A 170 30.56 3.54 13.73
C CYS A 170 32.02 3.58 14.22
N GLY A 171 32.26 3.94 15.49
CA GLY A 171 33.60 4.01 16.11
C GLY A 171 34.40 5.28 15.80
N ASN A 172 33.91 6.10 14.87
CA ASN A 172 34.38 7.44 14.50
C ASN A 172 33.49 8.53 15.11
N SER A 173 33.97 9.78 15.11
CA SER A 173 33.33 10.89 15.83
C SER A 173 32.00 11.38 15.26
N ARG A 174 31.65 10.99 14.01
CA ARG A 174 30.35 11.28 13.37
C ARG A 174 29.91 10.09 12.52
N CYS A 175 28.84 9.42 12.92
CA CYS A 175 28.24 8.29 12.23
C CYS A 175 26.98 8.78 11.51
N THR A 176 26.96 8.67 10.18
CA THR A 176 25.93 9.22 9.30
C THR A 176 24.85 8.19 8.98
N VAL A 177 23.59 8.63 8.97
CA VAL A 177 22.43 7.77 8.79
C VAL A 177 21.50 8.36 7.73
N LEU A 178 21.17 7.58 6.71
CA LEU A 178 20.03 7.87 5.84
C LEU A 178 18.79 7.15 6.35
N TYR A 179 17.71 7.89 6.55
CA TYR A 179 16.43 7.35 7.01
C TYR A 179 15.30 7.70 6.02
N PRO A 180 15.07 6.86 4.99
CA PRO A 180 13.88 6.94 4.16
C PRO A 180 12.65 6.53 4.97
N ALA A 181 11.71 7.45 5.15
CA ALA A 181 10.61 7.29 6.07
C ALA A 181 9.27 7.69 5.44
N SER A 182 8.19 7.20 6.05
CA SER A 182 6.89 7.81 5.84
C SER A 182 6.85 9.18 6.52
N ALA A 183 6.17 10.16 5.92
CA ALA A 183 5.80 11.40 6.61
C ALA A 183 4.92 11.16 7.85
N ARG A 184 4.31 9.97 7.97
CA ARG A 184 3.54 9.55 9.15
C ARG A 184 4.38 8.86 10.22
N ALA A 185 5.64 8.53 9.95
CA ALA A 185 6.51 7.86 10.92
C ALA A 185 6.83 8.81 12.09
N SER A 186 6.90 8.26 13.31
CA SER A 186 7.35 9.01 14.48
C SER A 186 8.81 9.45 14.34
N ASN A 187 9.22 10.40 15.18
CA ASN A 187 10.59 10.89 15.24
C ASN A 187 11.50 9.99 16.09
N ASP A 188 11.04 8.84 16.56
CA ASP A 188 11.79 7.97 17.50
C ASP A 188 13.19 7.58 16.96
N ILE A 189 13.34 7.38 15.64
CA ILE A 189 14.64 7.11 15.01
C ILE A 189 15.54 8.34 15.05
N GLU A 190 15.05 9.47 14.56
CA GLU A 190 15.79 10.72 14.44
C GLU A 190 16.22 11.21 15.82
N ASP A 191 15.28 11.34 16.74
CA ASP A 191 15.52 11.77 18.11
C ASP A 191 16.46 10.80 18.85
N GLY A 192 16.24 9.49 18.70
CA GLY A 192 17.00 8.47 19.40
C GLY A 192 18.46 8.36 18.92
N LEU A 193 18.69 8.44 17.62
CA LEU A 193 20.02 8.39 17.04
C LEU A 193 20.78 9.71 17.22
N THR A 194 20.13 10.86 17.03
CA THR A 194 20.76 12.17 17.29
C THR A 194 21.21 12.31 18.75
N LYS A 195 20.41 11.84 19.72
CA LYS A 195 20.82 11.79 21.14
C LYS A 195 22.06 10.94 21.39
N ARG A 196 22.35 9.98 20.52
CA ARG A 196 23.55 9.10 20.57
C ARG A 196 24.70 9.63 19.72
N GLY A 197 24.59 10.83 19.15
CA GLY A 197 25.65 11.49 18.37
C GLY A 197 25.67 11.13 16.87
N PHE A 198 24.63 10.48 16.35
CA PHE A 198 24.52 10.20 14.93
C PHE A 198 24.01 11.45 14.18
N GLU A 199 24.47 11.61 12.94
CA GLU A 199 23.95 12.61 12.00
C GLU A 199 22.89 11.95 11.12
N VAL A 200 21.62 12.29 11.35
CA VAL A 200 20.48 11.64 10.68
C VAL A 200 19.96 12.52 9.55
N THR A 201 20.02 12.01 8.32
CA THR A 201 19.32 12.55 7.15
C THR A 201 18.01 11.81 6.97
N ARG A 202 16.91 12.40 7.43
CA ARG A 202 15.57 11.86 7.19
C ARG A 202 15.02 12.36 5.86
N LEU A 203 14.51 11.44 5.04
CA LEU A 203 13.80 11.74 3.79
C LEU A 203 12.39 11.20 3.89
N ASN A 204 11.39 12.10 3.91
CA ASN A 204 9.99 11.70 3.96
C ASN A 204 9.51 11.37 2.56
N SER A 205 9.90 10.19 2.06
CA SER A 205 9.73 9.80 0.66
C SER A 205 8.29 9.42 0.29
N TYR A 206 7.44 9.08 1.26
CA TYR A 206 6.05 8.75 0.99
C TYR A 206 5.15 9.07 2.17
N THR A 207 3.84 9.03 1.95
CA THR A 207 2.83 9.10 3.00
C THR A 207 1.73 8.08 2.75
N THR A 208 1.05 7.65 3.80
CA THR A 208 -0.20 6.89 3.66
C THR A 208 -1.37 7.86 3.57
N ALA A 209 -2.12 7.77 2.48
CA ALA A 209 -3.31 8.56 2.19
C ALA A 209 -4.50 7.64 1.87
N PRO A 210 -5.75 8.11 2.01
CA PRO A 210 -6.90 7.43 1.43
C PRO A 210 -6.74 7.24 -0.09
N VAL A 211 -7.40 6.23 -0.65
CA VAL A 211 -7.52 6.11 -2.11
C VAL A 211 -8.34 7.28 -2.68
N SER A 212 -8.04 7.69 -3.91
CA SER A 212 -8.75 8.79 -4.58
C SER A 212 -10.14 8.41 -5.07
N HIS A 213 -10.40 7.12 -5.26
CA HIS A 213 -11.66 6.60 -5.75
C HIS A 213 -11.96 5.25 -5.11
N VAL A 214 -13.22 5.07 -4.73
CA VAL A 214 -13.82 3.80 -4.29
C VAL A 214 -14.98 3.52 -5.22
N ASP A 215 -15.02 2.32 -5.78
CA ASP A 215 -16.13 1.89 -6.63
C ASP A 215 -17.41 1.76 -5.78
N GLN A 216 -18.48 2.43 -6.21
CA GLN A 216 -19.71 2.52 -5.43
C GLN A 216 -20.43 1.16 -5.29
N MET A 217 -20.42 0.33 -6.34
CA MET A 217 -21.03 -1.01 -6.28
C MET A 217 -20.24 -1.92 -5.35
N VAL A 218 -18.92 -1.79 -5.33
CA VAL A 218 -18.07 -2.53 -4.39
C VAL A 218 -18.28 -2.04 -2.95
N LEU A 219 -18.43 -0.72 -2.75
CA LEU A 219 -18.72 -0.15 -1.43
C LEU A 219 -20.06 -0.63 -0.89
N GLU A 220 -21.12 -0.64 -1.69
CA GLU A 220 -22.44 -1.14 -1.28
C GLU A 220 -22.38 -2.60 -0.81
N ARG A 221 -21.63 -3.45 -1.52
CA ARG A 221 -21.37 -4.83 -1.09
C ARG A 221 -20.55 -4.91 0.20
N ALA A 222 -19.60 -3.99 0.38
CA ALA A 222 -18.79 -3.94 1.59
C ALA A 222 -19.61 -3.47 2.82
N LEU A 223 -20.55 -2.54 2.63
CA LEU A 223 -21.41 -1.99 3.69
C LEU A 223 -22.42 -2.99 4.26
N VAL A 224 -22.62 -4.14 3.62
CA VAL A 224 -23.44 -5.24 4.15
C VAL A 224 -22.62 -6.44 4.64
N ALA A 225 -21.29 -6.38 4.54
CA ALA A 225 -20.43 -7.48 4.95
C ALA A 225 -20.40 -7.63 6.48
N PRO A 226 -20.40 -8.87 7.03
CA PRO A 226 -20.32 -9.11 8.46
C PRO A 226 -19.08 -8.53 9.15
N VAL A 227 -17.93 -8.56 8.46
CA VAL A 227 -16.64 -8.17 9.03
C VAL A 227 -15.85 -7.28 8.06
N ILE A 228 -15.25 -6.21 8.58
CA ILE A 228 -14.14 -5.51 7.92
C ILE A 228 -12.83 -5.88 8.62
N ALA A 229 -11.80 -6.19 7.83
CA ALA A 229 -10.46 -6.47 8.29
C ALA A 229 -9.55 -5.27 7.99
N VAL A 230 -9.06 -4.63 9.05
CA VAL A 230 -8.37 -3.34 9.02
C VAL A 230 -6.99 -3.40 9.68
N ALA A 231 -5.96 -2.94 8.98
CA ALA A 231 -4.56 -3.07 9.42
C ALA A 231 -3.93 -1.78 9.98
N SER A 232 -4.65 -0.65 9.96
CA SER A 232 -4.09 0.61 10.46
C SER A 232 -5.17 1.62 10.85
N PRO A 233 -4.86 2.58 11.75
CA PRO A 233 -5.74 3.71 12.06
C PRO A 233 -6.14 4.54 10.82
N SER A 234 -5.28 4.62 9.80
CA SER A 234 -5.62 5.33 8.56
C SER A 234 -6.70 4.62 7.76
N ALA A 235 -6.69 3.29 7.72
CA ALA A 235 -7.74 2.50 7.08
C ALA A 235 -9.08 2.62 7.83
N ILE A 236 -9.07 2.66 9.18
CA ILE A 236 -10.27 2.96 9.97
C ILE A 236 -10.85 4.31 9.58
N ARG A 237 -10.03 5.38 9.57
CA ARG A 237 -10.51 6.73 9.22
C ARG A 237 -11.11 6.77 7.82
N ALA A 238 -10.46 6.13 6.86
CA ALA A 238 -10.96 6.04 5.48
C ALA A 238 -12.28 5.26 5.43
N TRP A 239 -12.40 4.15 6.15
CA TRP A 239 -13.66 3.40 6.26
C TRP A 239 -14.79 4.24 6.83
N VAL A 240 -14.56 4.89 7.98
CA VAL A 240 -15.58 5.71 8.66
C VAL A 240 -16.03 6.88 7.77
N SER A 241 -15.13 7.48 6.99
CA SER A 241 -15.50 8.55 6.06
C SER A 241 -16.35 8.09 4.86
N LEU A 242 -16.44 6.80 4.59
CA LEU A 242 -17.26 6.23 3.51
C LEU A 242 -18.64 5.79 4.00
N ILE A 243 -18.87 5.70 5.32
CA ILE A 243 -20.18 5.39 5.86
C ILE A 243 -21.05 6.65 5.78
N PRO A 244 -22.24 6.58 5.15
CA PRO A 244 -23.17 7.71 5.12
C PRO A 244 -23.54 8.16 6.55
N GLU A 245 -23.64 9.47 6.81
CA GLU A 245 -23.96 9.99 8.15
C GLU A 245 -25.30 9.46 8.72
N SER A 246 -26.24 9.12 7.83
CA SER A 246 -27.53 8.53 8.18
C SER A 246 -27.43 7.06 8.63
N GLN A 247 -26.27 6.42 8.46
CA GLN A 247 -26.04 5.02 8.73
C GLN A 247 -24.99 4.84 9.83
N LYS A 248 -25.22 3.85 10.70
CA LYS A 248 -24.19 3.37 11.62
C LYS A 248 -23.61 2.08 11.10
N TRP A 249 -22.31 1.90 11.29
CA TRP A 249 -21.67 0.61 11.11
C TRP A 249 -21.61 -0.12 12.45
N ASP A 250 -22.52 -1.07 12.61
CA ASP A 250 -22.60 -1.94 13.79
C ASP A 250 -22.01 -3.33 13.53
N ASN A 251 -21.53 -3.60 12.31
CA ASN A 251 -20.85 -4.84 11.98
C ASN A 251 -19.43 -4.90 12.56
N ALA A 252 -18.83 -6.09 12.55
CA ALA A 252 -17.58 -6.32 13.24
C ALA A 252 -16.38 -5.69 12.52
N THR A 253 -15.44 -5.18 13.32
CA THR A 253 -14.19 -4.56 12.89
C THR A 253 -13.01 -5.34 13.44
N ALA A 254 -12.44 -6.22 12.62
CA ALA A 254 -11.29 -7.04 12.99
C ALA A 254 -9.98 -6.29 12.69
N CYS A 255 -9.37 -5.76 13.73
CA CYS A 255 -8.14 -4.99 13.68
C CYS A 255 -6.91 -5.91 13.80
N ILE A 256 -5.84 -5.59 13.07
CA ILE A 256 -4.58 -6.36 13.15
C ILE A 256 -3.89 -6.29 14.52
N GLY A 257 -4.27 -5.33 15.37
CA GLY A 257 -3.70 -5.14 16.70
C GLY A 257 -4.27 -3.94 17.44
N GLU A 258 -3.84 -3.80 18.70
CA GLU A 258 -4.41 -2.86 19.69
C GLU A 258 -4.43 -1.41 19.21
N THR A 259 -3.35 -0.89 18.63
CA THR A 259 -3.30 0.51 18.15
C THR A 259 -4.41 0.83 17.15
N THR A 260 -4.73 -0.12 16.25
CA THR A 260 -5.81 0.03 15.27
C THR A 260 -7.17 -0.11 15.94
N ALA A 261 -7.30 -1.03 16.90
CA ALA A 261 -8.53 -1.23 17.67
C ALA A 261 -8.90 0.00 18.51
N LEU A 262 -7.93 0.63 19.17
CA LEU A 262 -8.13 1.88 19.91
C LEU A 262 -8.57 3.01 18.99
N ALA A 263 -8.04 3.10 17.77
CA ALA A 263 -8.48 4.08 16.78
C ALA A 263 -9.92 3.82 16.31
N ALA A 264 -10.29 2.56 16.09
CA ALA A 264 -11.66 2.16 15.76
C ALA A 264 -12.65 2.57 16.86
N LYS A 265 -12.35 2.23 18.11
CA LYS A 265 -13.18 2.59 19.28
C LYS A 265 -13.34 4.11 19.44
N LYS A 266 -12.25 4.87 19.26
CA LYS A 266 -12.28 6.34 19.32
C LYS A 266 -13.18 6.98 18.25
N LEU A 267 -13.37 6.31 17.11
CA LEU A 267 -14.27 6.77 16.04
C LEU A 267 -15.68 6.17 16.15
N GLY A 268 -16.02 5.57 17.30
CA GLY A 268 -17.37 5.11 17.60
C GLY A 268 -17.70 3.69 17.13
N LEU A 269 -16.74 2.95 16.56
CA LEU A 269 -16.94 1.54 16.21
C LEU A 269 -16.99 0.69 17.49
N ARG A 270 -18.07 -0.10 17.66
CA ARG A 270 -18.36 -0.81 18.91
C ARG A 270 -17.85 -2.25 18.91
N ASN A 271 -18.09 -2.97 17.81
CA ASN A 271 -17.76 -4.39 17.69
C ASN A 271 -16.34 -4.56 17.16
N VAL A 272 -15.34 -4.36 18.02
CA VAL A 272 -13.92 -4.32 17.64
C VAL A 272 -13.17 -5.53 18.20
N TYR A 273 -12.56 -6.30 17.31
CA TYR A 273 -11.79 -7.52 17.60
C TYR A 273 -10.32 -7.30 17.24
N PHE A 274 -9.39 -7.84 18.02
CA PHE A 274 -7.95 -7.78 17.73
C PHE A 274 -7.18 -8.80 18.57
N PRO A 275 -6.04 -9.32 18.07
CA PRO A 275 -5.20 -10.24 18.85
C PRO A 275 -4.38 -9.49 19.90
N GLU A 276 -4.07 -10.17 21.02
CA GLU A 276 -3.13 -9.67 22.02
C GLU A 276 -1.73 -9.47 21.43
N HIS A 277 -1.31 -10.36 20.53
CA HIS A 277 -0.04 -10.29 19.82
C HIS A 277 -0.28 -10.06 18.32
N PRO A 278 0.07 -8.88 17.77
CA PRO A 278 -0.13 -8.58 16.35
C PRO A 278 0.62 -9.55 15.43
N SER A 279 -0.12 -10.41 14.75
CA SER A 279 0.41 -11.35 13.76
C SER A 279 -0.64 -11.61 12.68
N LEU A 280 -0.23 -12.22 11.56
CA LEU A 280 -1.20 -12.62 10.52
C LEU A 280 -2.18 -13.67 11.06
N GLU A 281 -1.68 -14.64 11.83
CA GLU A 281 -2.46 -15.72 12.43
C GLU A 281 -3.48 -15.17 13.44
N GLY A 282 -3.02 -14.37 14.41
CA GLY A 282 -3.93 -13.78 15.40
C GLY A 282 -4.95 -12.83 14.77
N TRP A 283 -4.62 -12.20 13.64
CA TRP A 283 -5.59 -11.39 12.90
C TRP A 283 -6.64 -12.24 12.19
N VAL A 284 -6.25 -13.40 11.62
CA VAL A 284 -7.18 -14.39 11.07
C VAL A 284 -8.10 -14.93 12.16
N ASP A 285 -7.57 -15.27 13.33
CA ASP A 285 -8.36 -15.75 14.46
C ASP A 285 -9.39 -14.71 14.91
N SER A 286 -9.00 -13.43 15.00
CA SER A 286 -9.91 -12.32 15.32
C SER A 286 -11.04 -12.16 14.29
N ILE A 287 -10.77 -12.44 13.01
CA ILE A 287 -11.79 -12.41 11.94
C ILE A 287 -12.74 -13.60 12.09
N ILE A 288 -12.21 -14.79 12.39
CA ILE A 288 -13.01 -16.01 12.60
C ILE A 288 -13.93 -15.85 13.81
N GLU A 289 -13.41 -15.34 14.92
CA GLU A 289 -14.18 -15.04 16.13
C GLU A 289 -15.33 -14.07 15.82
N ALA A 290 -15.04 -12.97 15.13
CA ALA A 290 -16.04 -11.99 14.71
C ALA A 290 -17.16 -12.62 13.85
N LEU A 291 -16.80 -13.49 12.91
CA LEU A 291 -17.77 -14.22 12.08
C LEU A 291 -18.62 -15.20 12.90
N GLN A 292 -18.02 -15.89 13.88
CA GLN A 292 -18.75 -16.82 14.74
C GLN A 292 -19.81 -16.09 15.58
N VAL A 293 -19.45 -14.95 16.19
CA VAL A 293 -20.39 -14.11 16.95
C VAL A 293 -21.52 -13.60 16.05
N HIS A 294 -21.19 -13.12 14.85
CA HIS A 294 -22.20 -12.68 13.89
C HIS A 294 -23.19 -13.79 13.51
N ASN A 295 -22.71 -15.00 13.24
CA ASN A 295 -23.55 -16.14 12.88
C ASN A 295 -24.44 -16.63 14.04
N GLN A 296 -24.02 -16.43 15.30
CA GLN A 296 -24.85 -16.75 16.46
C GLN A 296 -26.01 -15.75 16.59
N LEU A 297 -25.75 -14.46 16.38
CA LEU A 297 -26.77 -13.41 16.43
C LEU A 297 -27.84 -13.57 15.34
N GLN A 298 -27.51 -14.14 14.18
CA GLN A 298 -28.49 -14.40 13.11
C GLN A 298 -29.39 -15.62 13.35
N LYS A 299 -29.04 -16.49 14.31
CA LYS A 299 -29.82 -17.70 14.62
C LYS A 299 -30.89 -17.49 15.70
N VAL A 300 -30.88 -16.32 16.34
CA VAL A 300 -31.83 -15.90 17.39
C VAL A 300 -32.90 -15.03 16.75
#